data_AF-A0A6B3FXB1-F1
#
_entry.id   AF-A0A6B3FXB1-F1
#
_cell.length_a   1.000
_cell.length_b   1.000
_cell.length_c   1.000
_cell.angle_alpha   90.00
_cell.angle_beta   90.00
_cell.angle_gamma   90.00
#
_symmetry.space_group_name_H-M   'P 1'
#
loop_
_entity.id
_entity.type
_entity.pdbx_description
1 polymer ?
#
loop_
_entity_poly.entity_id
_entity_poly.type
_entity_poly.pdbx_seq_one_letter_code
_entity_poly.pdbx_strand_id
1 'polypeptide(L)'
;DVRIDESLRETDFGAWEGLTFGEVRERYGDDLTAWLASPDTAPTGGGESFTQVAERVAAARDRLVARYAGRTVLLVTHVTPIKTFVRLA
;
A
#
# COMPACT_ATOMS: atom_id res chain seq x y z
N ASP A 1 23.56 -5.95 -4.36
CA ASP A 1 22.61 -6.31 -5.44
C ASP A 1 21.26 -5.74 -5.07
N VAL A 2 20.56 -5.13 -6.01
CA VAL A 2 19.22 -4.53 -5.80
C VAL A 2 18.24 -5.33 -6.65
N ARG A 3 17.10 -5.71 -6.06
CA ARG A 3 16.04 -6.45 -6.75
C ARG A 3 14.73 -5.72 -6.62
N ILE A 4 14.03 -5.61 -7.74
CA ILE A 4 12.69 -5.02 -7.79
C ILE A 4 11.67 -6.08 -7.36
N ASP A 5 10.69 -5.64 -6.58
CA ASP A 5 9.59 -6.46 -6.11
C ASP A 5 8.30 -5.63 -6.20
N GLU A 6 7.49 -5.92 -7.23
CA GLU A 6 6.23 -5.20 -7.51
C GLU A 6 5.25 -5.25 -6.35
N SER A 7 5.34 -6.25 -5.47
CA SER A 7 4.47 -6.35 -4.29
C SER A 7 4.75 -5.28 -3.24
N LEU A 8 5.86 -4.55 -3.35
CA LEU A 8 6.27 -3.46 -2.46
C LEU A 8 5.97 -2.07 -3.04
N ARG A 9 5.25 -1.96 -4.16
CA ARG A 9 4.79 -0.65 -4.68
C ARG A 9 3.83 0.03 -3.71
N GLU A 10 3.70 1.34 -3.82
CA GLU A 10 2.68 2.10 -3.05
C GLU A 10 1.26 1.60 -3.35
N THR A 11 0.32 1.91 -2.46
CA THR A 11 -1.12 1.80 -2.70
C THR A 11 -1.47 2.42 -4.05
N ASP A 12 -2.22 1.69 -4.87
CA ASP A 12 -2.80 2.25 -6.08
C ASP A 12 -3.95 3.21 -5.71
N PHE A 13 -3.84 4.48 -6.07
CA PHE A 13 -4.85 5.47 -5.74
C PHE A 13 -5.92 5.66 -6.83
N GLY A 14 -5.90 4.87 -7.90
CA GLY A 14 -6.92 4.88 -8.95
C GLY A 14 -7.08 6.27 -9.58
N ALA A 15 -8.31 6.80 -9.58
CA ALA A 15 -8.60 8.12 -10.16
C ALA A 15 -7.93 9.28 -9.40
N TRP A 16 -7.38 9.05 -8.22
CA TRP A 16 -6.69 10.09 -7.43
C TRP A 16 -5.20 10.22 -7.81
N GLU A 17 -4.67 9.32 -8.63
CA GLU A 17 -3.27 9.39 -9.07
C GLU A 17 -2.94 10.74 -9.74
N GLY A 18 -1.80 11.30 -9.36
CA GLY A 18 -1.36 12.63 -9.83
C GLY A 18 -2.05 13.82 -9.16
N LEU A 19 -3.01 13.60 -8.25
CA LEU A 19 -3.66 14.66 -7.48
C LEU A 19 -3.00 14.85 -6.11
N THR A 20 -3.03 16.07 -5.61
CA THR A 20 -2.75 16.34 -4.21
C THR A 20 -3.92 15.91 -3.33
N PHE A 21 -3.66 15.66 -2.03
CA PHE A 21 -4.73 15.38 -1.07
C PHE A 21 -5.80 16.49 -0.99
N GLY A 22 -5.41 17.74 -1.25
CA GLY A 22 -6.33 18.87 -1.34
C GLY A 22 -7.29 18.75 -2.52
N GLU A 23 -6.77 18.42 -3.70
CA GLU A 23 -7.58 18.22 -4.91
C GLU A 23 -8.47 16.97 -4.81
N VAL A 24 -7.99 15.90 -4.18
CA VAL A 24 -8.83 14.71 -3.91
C VAL A 24 -10.01 15.08 -3.01
N ARG A 25 -9.76 15.84 -1.94
CA ARG A 25 -10.83 16.30 -1.04
C ARG A 25 -11.85 17.21 -1.74
N GLU A 26 -11.40 18.03 -2.69
CA GLU A 26 -12.27 18.91 -3.47
C GLU A 26 -13.10 18.15 -4.51
N ARG A 27 -12.48 17.22 -5.25
CA ARG A 27 -13.10 16.54 -6.40
C ARG A 27 -13.80 15.23 -6.03
N TYR A 28 -13.36 14.57 -4.95
CA TYR A 28 -13.77 13.23 -4.51
C TYR A 28 -13.99 13.17 -2.99
N GLY A 29 -14.56 14.22 -2.40
CA GLY A 29 -14.70 14.35 -0.94
C GLY A 29 -15.36 13.15 -0.25
N ASP A 30 -16.49 12.68 -0.77
CA ASP A 30 -17.23 11.53 -0.21
C ASP A 30 -16.42 10.23 -0.32
N ASP A 31 -15.71 10.04 -1.42
CA ASP A 31 -14.84 8.88 -1.68
C ASP A 31 -13.67 8.87 -0.69
N LEU A 32 -13.03 10.03 -0.48
CA LEU A 32 -11.96 10.20 0.50
C LEU A 32 -12.46 9.92 1.93
N THR A 33 -13.65 10.42 2.29
CA THR A 33 -14.27 10.12 3.58
C THR A 33 -14.52 8.62 3.76
N ALA A 34 -15.06 7.95 2.75
CA ALA A 34 -15.33 6.51 2.80
C ALA A 34 -14.05 5.67 2.90
N TRP A 35 -13.01 6.06 2.17
CA TRP A 35 -11.70 5.38 2.20
C TRP A 35 -10.98 5.54 3.53
N LEU A 36 -11.03 6.73 4.13
CA LEU A 36 -10.44 6.97 5.45
C LEU A 36 -11.21 6.26 6.58
N ALA A 37 -12.51 6.03 6.39
CA ALA A 37 -13.37 5.40 7.39
C ALA A 37 -13.29 3.87 7.42
N SER A 38 -12.82 3.22 6.34
CA SER A 38 -12.85 1.76 6.20
C SER A 38 -11.64 1.22 5.43
N PRO A 39 -10.94 0.20 5.96
CA PRO A 39 -9.81 -0.42 5.27
C PRO A 39 -10.21 -1.20 4.02
N ASP A 40 -11.49 -1.55 3.86
CA ASP A 40 -12.00 -2.34 2.74
C ASP A 40 -12.49 -1.48 1.57
N THR A 41 -12.62 -0.16 1.79
CA THR A 41 -13.01 0.77 0.72
C THR A 41 -11.81 1.09 -0.15
N ALA A 42 -11.97 1.00 -1.47
CA ALA A 42 -10.98 1.40 -2.45
C ALA A 42 -11.36 2.76 -3.08
N PRO A 43 -10.39 3.55 -3.57
CA PRO A 43 -10.66 4.75 -4.34
C PRO A 43 -11.47 4.44 -5.60
N THR A 44 -12.31 5.38 -6.02
CA THR A 44 -12.99 5.34 -7.31
C THR A 44 -11.96 5.25 -8.45
N GLY A 45 -12.29 4.52 -9.51
CA GLY A 45 -11.41 4.39 -10.69
C GLY A 45 -10.42 3.22 -10.64
N GLY A 46 -10.59 2.28 -9.70
CA GLY A 46 -9.90 0.99 -9.73
C GLY A 46 -8.59 0.92 -8.95
N GLY A 47 -8.45 1.73 -7.89
CA GLY A 47 -7.34 1.65 -6.95
C GLY A 47 -7.44 0.49 -5.94
N GLU A 48 -6.57 0.51 -4.94
CA GLU A 48 -6.51 -0.48 -3.87
C GLU A 48 -7.13 0.02 -2.57
N SER A 49 -7.85 -0.86 -1.87
CA SER A 49 -8.17 -0.70 -0.46
C SER A 49 -6.96 -1.02 0.42
N PHE A 50 -6.95 -0.56 1.67
CA PHE A 50 -5.88 -0.91 2.60
C PHE A 50 -5.81 -2.41 2.88
N THR A 51 -6.95 -3.12 2.84
CA THR A 51 -6.99 -4.58 2.96
C THR A 51 -6.26 -5.26 1.80
N GLN A 52 -6.48 -4.81 0.56
CA GLN A 52 -5.78 -5.36 -0.62
C GLN A 52 -4.26 -5.12 -0.55
N VAL A 53 -3.84 -3.92 -0.13
CA VAL A 53 -2.41 -3.64 0.10
C VAL A 53 -1.85 -4.55 1.21
N ALA A 54 -2.60 -4.73 2.30
CA ALA A 54 -2.17 -5.56 3.42
C ALA A 54 -1.96 -7.02 3.01
N GLU A 55 -2.85 -7.58 2.19
CA GLU A 55 -2.74 -8.94 1.67
C GLU A 55 -1.47 -9.14 0.84
N ARG A 56 -1.22 -8.27 -0.15
CA ARG A 56 -0.02 -8.41 -1.00
C ARG A 56 1.28 -8.18 -0.24
N VAL A 57 1.29 -7.26 0.73
CA VAL A 57 2.48 -6.97 1.54
C VAL A 57 2.74 -8.10 2.55
N ALA A 58 1.70 -8.73 3.11
CA ALA A 58 1.85 -9.91 3.96
C ALA A 58 2.45 -11.09 3.17
N ALA A 59 1.94 -11.35 1.97
CA ALA A 59 2.49 -12.38 1.09
C ALA A 59 3.96 -12.08 0.71
N ALA A 60 4.29 -10.80 0.46
CA ALA A 60 5.66 -10.36 0.21
C ALA A 60 6.57 -10.62 1.42
N ARG A 61 6.12 -10.25 2.63
CA ARG A 61 6.82 -10.50 3.89
C ARG A 61 7.18 -11.97 4.02
N ASP A 62 6.21 -12.86 3.89
CA ASP A 62 6.39 -14.29 4.11
C ASP A 62 7.40 -14.88 3.13
N ARG A 63 7.28 -14.49 1.85
CA ARG A 63 8.26 -14.87 0.82
C ARG A 63 9.66 -14.35 1.12
N LEU A 64 9.80 -13.09 1.56
CA LEU A 64 11.09 -12.47 1.83
C LEU A 64 11.76 -13.07 3.06
N VAL A 65 11.01 -13.30 4.14
CA VAL A 65 11.49 -13.96 5.36
C VAL A 65 11.98 -15.37 5.05
N ALA A 66 11.22 -16.16 4.29
CA ALA A 66 11.64 -17.49 3.89
C ALA A 66 12.89 -17.47 3.00
N ARG A 67 12.94 -16.57 2.01
CA ARG A 67 14.04 -16.47 1.05
C ARG A 67 15.35 -16.01 1.69
N TYR A 68 15.29 -15.12 2.68
CA TYR A 68 16.46 -14.50 3.30
C TYR A 68 16.62 -14.87 4.77
N ALA A 69 16.18 -16.07 5.16
CA ALA A 69 16.28 -16.57 6.53
C ALA A 69 17.70 -16.42 7.10
N GLY A 70 17.79 -15.88 8.33
CA GLY A 70 19.06 -15.65 9.03
C GLY A 70 19.91 -14.50 8.48
N ARG A 71 19.38 -13.68 7.57
CA ARG A 71 20.09 -12.53 6.99
C ARG A 71 19.36 -11.22 7.29
N THR A 72 20.13 -10.14 7.37
CA THR A 72 19.59 -8.78 7.37
C THR A 72 19.39 -8.31 5.93
N VAL A 73 18.22 -7.77 5.62
CA VAL A 73 17.88 -7.18 4.33
C VAL A 73 17.34 -5.77 4.52
N LEU A 74 17.57 -4.89 3.54
CA LEU A 74 16.96 -3.56 3.47
C LEU A 74 15.83 -3.60 2.45
N LEU A 75 14.64 -3.16 2.86
CA LEU A 75 13.51 -2.90 1.96
C LEU A 75 13.37 -1.40 1.76
N VAL A 76 13.32 -0.96 0.50
CA VAL A 76 13.05 0.43 0.12
C VAL A 76 11.69 0.45 -0.54
N THR A 77 10.74 1.19 0.03
CA THR A 77 9.33 1.21 -0.38
C THR A 77 8.67 2.50 0.13
N HIS A 78 7.34 2.55 0.17
CA HIS A 78 6.53 3.74 0.36
C HIS A 78 5.71 3.67 1.66
N VAL A 79 4.92 4.71 1.93
CA VAL A 79 4.36 4.91 3.27
C VAL A 79 3.36 3.82 3.65
N THR A 80 2.47 3.38 2.74
CA THR A 80 1.48 2.36 3.11
C THR A 80 2.11 0.99 3.31
N PRO A 81 2.96 0.45 2.41
CA PRO A 81 3.69 -0.79 2.68
C PRO A 81 4.51 -0.74 3.98
N ILE A 82 5.20 0.37 4.28
CA ILE A 82 5.94 0.54 5.55
C ILE A 82 4.99 0.39 6.74
N LYS A 83 3.87 1.13 6.75
CA LYS A 83 2.89 1.05 7.84
C LYS A 83 2.32 -0.35 8.00
N THR A 84 2.07 -1.05 6.89
CA THR A 84 1.60 -2.43 6.91
C THR A 84 2.65 -3.37 7.49
N PHE A 85 3.92 -3.28 7.11
CA PHE A 85 4.98 -4.09 7.71
C PHE A 85 5.09 -3.87 9.21
N VAL A 86 5.01 -2.61 9.67
CA VAL A 86 5.02 -2.27 11.09
C VAL A 86 3.83 -2.87 11.84
N ARG A 87 2.63 -2.88 11.22
CA ARG A 87 1.44 -3.51 11.80
C ARG A 87 1.56 -5.04 11.90
N LEU A 88 2.28 -5.66 10.97
CA LEU A 88 2.43 -7.12 10.87
C LEU A 88 3.59 -7.69 11.70
N ALA A 89 4.40 -6.83 12.34
CA ALA A 89 5.54 -7.17 13.18
C ALA A 89 5.11 -7.39 14.63
#